data_AF-A0A423WJX4-F1
#
_entry.id   AF-A0A423WJX4-F1
#
_cell.length_a   1.000
_cell.length_b   1.000
_cell.length_c   1.000
_cell.angle_alpha   90.00
_cell.angle_beta   90.00
_cell.angle_gamma   90.00
#
_symmetry.space_group_name_H-M   'P 1'
#
loop_
_entity.id
_entity.type
_entity.pdbx_description
1 polymer ?
#
loop_
_entity_poly.entity_id
_entity_poly.type
_entity_poly.pdbx_seq_one_letter_code
_entity_poly.pdbx_strand_id
1 'polypeptide(L)' 'MSRLPLSPVLVTGGCGFIGSHIVSDILKDEPNADIYVLNITQRNEVPGATYYLGLNSFG' A
#
# COMPACT_ATOMS: atom_id res chain seq x y z
N MET A 1 7.98 10.88 23.65
CA MET A 1 6.69 10.21 23.36
C MET A 1 6.99 9.03 22.45
N SER A 2 6.55 7.81 22.77
CA SER A 2 6.65 6.67 21.85
C SER A 2 5.67 6.88 20.70
N ARG A 3 6.11 6.65 19.45
CA ARG A 3 5.21 6.63 18.30
C ARG A 3 4.30 5.40 18.40
N LEU A 4 3.02 5.57 18.06
CA LEU A 4 2.12 4.46 17.80
C LEU A 4 2.48 3.82 16.45
N PRO A 5 2.34 2.49 16.30
CA PRO A 5 2.56 1.82 15.03
C PRO A 5 1.54 2.30 13.98
N LEU A 6 1.95 2.35 12.71
CA LEU A 6 1.11 2.71 11.57
C LEU A 6 0.15 1.59 11.16
N SER A 7 0.47 0.34 11.47
CA SER A 7 -0.31 -0.83 11.08
C SER A 7 -1.72 -0.85 11.70
N PRO A 8 -2.78 -1.19 10.94
CA PRO A 8 -2.81 -1.48 9.50
C PRO A 8 -2.94 -0.21 8.63
N VAL A 9 -2.42 -0.25 7.39
CA VAL A 9 -2.44 0.87 6.44
C VAL A 9 -3.15 0.52 5.13
N LEU A 10 -4.09 1.36 4.71
CA LEU A 10 -4.68 1.34 3.37
C LEU A 10 -4.10 2.48 2.51
N VAL A 11 -3.54 2.14 1.36
CA VAL A 11 -3.02 3.12 0.38
C VAL A 11 -3.85 3.06 -0.90
N THR A 12 -4.63 4.11 -1.17
CA THR A 12 -5.29 4.29 -2.46
C THR A 12 -4.33 4.91 -3.47
N GLY A 13 -4.39 4.47 -4.74
CA GLY A 13 -3.42 4.94 -5.74
C GLY A 13 -1.98 4.48 -5.47
N GLY A 14 -1.78 3.44 -4.64
CA GLY A 14 -0.47 2.92 -4.24
C GLY A 14 0.39 2.39 -5.39
N CYS A 15 -0.19 2.13 -6.56
CA CYS A 15 0.54 1.76 -7.77
C CYS A 15 1.03 2.98 -8.59
N GLY A 16 0.70 4.20 -8.18
CA GLY A 16 1.22 5.44 -8.76
C GLY A 16 2.63 5.77 -8.26
N PHE A 17 3.26 6.79 -8.83
CA PHE A 17 4.64 7.17 -8.50
C PHE A 17 4.84 7.45 -7.01
N ILE A 18 4.04 8.34 -6.42
CA ILE A 18 4.14 8.67 -4.99
C ILE A 18 3.65 7.52 -4.13
N GLY A 19 2.56 6.86 -4.53
CA GLY A 19 1.97 5.76 -3.78
C GLY A 19 2.94 4.61 -3.55
N SER A 20 3.72 4.22 -4.56
CA SER A 20 4.67 3.10 -4.43
C SER A 20 5.85 3.46 -3.51
N HIS A 21 6.29 4.73 -3.51
CA HIS A 21 7.33 5.20 -2.60
C HIS A 21 6.82 5.25 -1.15
N ILE A 22 5.58 5.70 -0.92
CA ILE A 22 4.96 5.67 0.41
C ILE A 22 4.91 4.24 0.95
N VAL A 23 4.45 3.27 0.15
CA VAL A 23 4.41 1.85 0.56
C VAL A 23 5.82 1.35 0.90
N SER A 24 6.81 1.67 0.07
CA SER A 24 8.20 1.29 0.30
C SER A 24 8.77 1.90 1.59
N ASP A 25 8.51 3.17 1.86
CA ASP A 25 9.02 3.86 3.05
C ASP A 25 8.37 3.35 4.33
N ILE A 26 7.06 3.06 4.31
CA ILE A 26 6.37 2.45 5.45
C ILE A 26 6.95 1.07 5.76
N LEU A 27 7.16 0.20 4.77
CA LEU A 27 7.74 -1.14 5.01
C LEU A 27 9.21 -1.08 5.43
N LYS A 28 9.94 -0.03 5.06
CA LYS A 28 11.30 0.18 5.51
C LYS A 28 11.37 0.56 7.00
N ASP A 29 10.45 1.42 7.43
CA ASP A 29 10.39 1.92 8.81
C ASP A 29 9.66 0.96 9.76
N GLU A 30 8.62 0.29 9.27
CA GLU A 30 7.79 -0.70 9.99
C GLU A 30 7.65 -1.99 9.17
N PRO A 31 8.68 -2.88 9.14
CA PRO A 31 8.69 -4.08 8.28
C PRO A 31 7.58 -5.10 8.52
N ASN A 32 6.90 -5.01 9.66
CA ASN A 32 5.80 -5.89 10.04
C ASN A 32 4.42 -5.22 9.88
N ALA A 33 4.35 -4.05 9.23
CA ALA A 33 3.07 -3.38 9.00
C ALA A 33 2.22 -4.12 7.98
N ASP A 34 0.93 -4.27 8.28
CA ASP A 34 -0.05 -4.80 7.35
C ASP A 34 -0.44 -3.68 6.37
N ILE A 35 0.08 -3.75 5.14
CA ILE A 35 -0.22 -2.75 4.09
C ILE A 35 -1.10 -3.34 3.01
N TYR A 36 -2.19 -2.63 2.74
CA TYR A 36 -3.15 -2.94 1.68
C TYR A 36 -3.15 -1.81 0.65
N VAL A 37 -3.02 -2.16 -0.62
CA VAL A 37 -3.04 -1.20 -1.74
C VAL A 37 -4.27 -1.45 -2.58
N LEU A 38 -5.11 -0.43 -2.73
CA LEU A 38 -6.27 -0.46 -3.63
C LEU A 38 -5.99 0.42 -4.84
N ASN A 39 -6.00 -0.17 -6.04
CA ASN A 39 -5.83 0.59 -7.27
C ASN A 39 -6.53 -0.07 -8.47
N ILE A 40 -6.82 0.73 -9.51
CA ILE A 40 -7.48 0.27 -10.74
C ILE A 40 -6.55 -0.50 -11.70
N THR A 41 -5.24 -0.46 -11.46
CA THR A 41 -4.21 -1.19 -12.22
C THR A 41 -3.14 -1.73 -11.27
N GLN A 42 -2.56 -2.89 -11.54
CA GLN A 42 -1.43 -3.42 -10.75
C GLN A 42 -0.11 -3.15 -11.47
N ARG A 43 0.67 -2.22 -10.93
CA ARG A 43 2.03 -1.86 -11.37
C ARG A 43 2.82 -1.33 -10.18
N ASN A 44 4.14 -1.27 -10.29
CA ASN A 44 5.03 -0.74 -9.23
C ASN A 44 4.79 -1.38 -7.86
N GLU A 45 4.60 -2.71 -7.85
CA GLU A 45 4.36 -3.44 -6.61
C GLU A 45 5.62 -3.47 -5.74
N VAL A 46 5.40 -3.26 -4.46
CA VAL A 46 6.40 -3.35 -3.40
C VAL A 46 6.18 -4.68 -2.66
N PRO A 47 7.19 -5.56 -2.59
CA PRO A 47 7.13 -6.78 -1.79
C PRO A 47 6.80 -6.48 -0.33
N GLY A 48 5.88 -7.24 0.26
CA GLY A 48 5.41 -7.03 1.64
C GLY A 48 4.08 -6.28 1.77
N ALA A 49 3.55 -5.73 0.66
CA ALA A 49 2.20 -5.19 0.62
C ALA A 49 1.23 -6.14 -0.11
N THR A 50 -0.05 -6.09 0.24
CA THR A 50 -1.13 -6.83 -0.41
C THR A 50 -1.90 -5.92 -1.36
N TYR A 51 -2.11 -6.32 -2.62
CA TYR A 51 -2.73 -5.50 -3.65
C TYR A 51 -4.12 -5.99 -4.02
N TYR A 52 -5.09 -5.08 -4.06
CA TYR A 52 -6.46 -5.31 -4.51
C TYR A 52 -6.73 -4.49 -5.78
N LEU A 53 -7.25 -5.16 -6.79
CA LEU A 53 -7.66 -4.52 -8.04
C LEU A 53 -9.09 -3.97 -7.89
N GLY A 54 -9.21 -2.65 -7.91
CA GLY A 54 -10.49 -1.93 -7.76
C GLY A 54 -11.26 -1.80 -9.07
N LEU A 55 -11.36 -2.87 -9.87
CA LEU A 55 -12.22 -2.85 -11.06
C LEU A 55 -13.67 -2.98 -10.64
N ASN A 56 -14.51 -2.06 -11.14
CA ASN A 56 -15.96 -2.15 -11.00
C ASN A 56 -16.44 -3.47 -11.64
N SER A 57 -17.12 -4.31 -10.86
CA SER A 57 -17.89 -5.47 -11.36
C SER A 57 -19.16 -5.08 -12.14
N PHE A 58 -19.21 -3.90 -12.75
CA PHE A 58 -20.33 -3.42 -13.55
C PHE A 58 -19.89 -3.31 -15.00
N GLY A 59 -19.92 -4.46 -15.68
CA GLY A 59 -20.17 -4.54 -17.12
C GLY A 59 -21.67 -4.67 -17.37
#